data_AF-A0A453GRG2-F1
#
_entry.id   AF-A0A453GRG2-F1
#
_cell.length_a   1.000
_cell.length_b   1.000
_cell.length_c   1.000
_cell.angle_alpha   90.00
_cell.angle_beta   90.00
_cell.angle_gamma   90.00
#
_symmetry.space_group_name_H-M   'P 1'
#
loop_
_entity.id
_entity.type
_entity.pdbx_description
1 polymer ?
#
loop_
_entity_poly.entity_id
_entity_poly.type
_entity_poly.pdbx_seq_one_letter_code
_entity_poly.pdbx_strand_id
1 'polypeptide(L)'
;QIVEAIEELRINGVYHGNLTIHNIYHSRVGGAIVVKLVNFQNRDIELEAAQLMDWVGLGNILHTISTAAKFRDNTASCSIIDHLASKLMALTSTNCLPSIKKDTLDDMFFWDTRRRTMFYIHEIPKALNDNDFVTRVKNHAWPLPWDSKHFGLVKAMNDYREEVAVRDKHKGVNPGPEVLKQYHCNGQDPIHNVQCMSGAYTHQDKIEKDIKDDKDKRMSVDVAVQKEQPELCLALRRLLAG
;
A
#
# COMPACT_ATOMS: atom_id res chain seq x y z
N GLN A 1 -11.63 -3.82 13.12
CA GLN A 1 -12.37 -3.69 14.39
C GLN A 1 -13.31 -2.48 14.37
N ILE A 2 -12.82 -1.23 14.30
CA ILE A 2 -13.71 -0.04 14.28
C ILE A 2 -14.66 -0.05 13.06
N VAL A 3 -14.15 -0.36 11.86
CA VAL A 3 -14.97 -0.50 10.63
C VAL A 3 -16.12 -1.49 10.82
N GLU A 4 -15.85 -2.66 11.41
CA GLU A 4 -16.86 -3.68 11.70
C GLU A 4 -17.90 -3.16 12.70
N ALA A 5 -17.47 -2.46 13.74
CA ALA A 5 -18.37 -1.92 14.76
C ALA A 5 -19.30 -0.83 14.20
N ILE A 6 -18.78 0.11 13.39
CA ILE A 6 -19.61 1.15 12.76
C ILE A 6 -20.59 0.53 11.77
N GLU A 7 -20.16 -0.46 11.00
CA GLU A 7 -21.05 -1.17 10.10
C GLU A 7 -22.17 -1.92 10.84
N GLU A 8 -21.83 -2.61 11.93
CA GLU A 8 -22.82 -3.33 12.73
C GLU A 8 -23.88 -2.36 13.27
N LEU A 9 -23.47 -1.18 13.76
CA LEU A 9 -24.41 -0.14 14.17
C LEU A 9 -25.33 0.26 13.01
N ARG A 10 -24.76 0.50 11.82
CA ARG A 10 -25.50 0.90 10.63
C ARG A 10 -26.57 -0.13 10.23
N ILE A 11 -26.18 -1.41 10.17
CA ILE A 11 -27.08 -2.51 9.78
C ILE A 11 -28.23 -2.67 10.78
N ASN A 12 -27.98 -2.39 12.06
CA ASN A 12 -29.00 -2.44 13.12
C ASN A 12 -29.83 -1.14 13.23
N GLY A 13 -29.70 -0.21 12.29
CA GLY A 13 -30.49 1.04 12.29
C GLY A 13 -30.10 2.02 13.39
N VAL A 14 -28.87 1.93 13.90
CA VAL A 14 -28.33 2.83 14.93
C VAL A 14 -27.03 3.48 14.44
N TYR A 15 -26.48 4.36 15.28
CA TYR A 15 -25.24 5.09 15.03
C TYR A 15 -24.55 5.41 16.36
N HIS A 16 -23.28 5.80 16.31
CA HIS A 16 -22.51 6.22 17.47
C HIS A 16 -22.80 7.68 17.83
N GLY A 17 -22.74 8.59 16.86
CA GLY A 17 -23.14 10.00 17.03
C GLY A 17 -22.17 10.83 17.85
N ASN A 18 -20.99 10.31 18.17
CA ASN A 18 -19.89 11.06 18.76
C ASN A 18 -18.55 10.34 18.52
N LEU A 19 -18.35 9.77 17.33
CA LEU A 19 -17.17 8.97 17.08
C LEU A 19 -15.91 9.85 17.03
N THR A 20 -15.05 9.73 18.05
CA THR A 20 -13.78 10.44 18.17
C THR A 20 -12.73 9.51 18.77
N ILE A 21 -11.44 9.87 18.68
CA ILE A 21 -10.35 9.07 19.27
C ILE A 21 -10.51 8.85 20.77
N HIS A 22 -11.15 9.80 21.48
CA HIS A 22 -11.37 9.73 22.93
C HIS A 22 -12.53 8.80 23.32
N ASN A 23 -13.41 8.49 22.38
CA ASN A 23 -14.56 7.60 22.57
C ASN A 23 -14.28 6.18 22.07
N ILE A 24 -12.99 5.84 21.94
CA ILE A 24 -12.51 4.52 21.58
C ILE A 24 -11.60 4.01 22.70
N TYR A 25 -12.02 2.95 23.38
CA TYR A 25 -11.16 2.24 24.31
C TYR A 25 -10.46 1.08 23.60
N HIS A 26 -9.19 0.86 23.97
CA HIS A 26 -8.47 -0.34 23.62
C HIS A 26 -7.92 -0.99 24.88
N SER A 27 -7.94 -2.32 24.91
CA SER A 27 -7.38 -3.11 26.02
C SER A 27 -6.72 -4.36 25.46
N ARG A 28 -5.74 -4.90 26.20
CA ARG A 28 -5.11 -6.18 25.83
C ARG A 28 -5.82 -7.31 26.59
N VAL A 29 -6.48 -8.21 25.87
CA VAL A 29 -7.19 -9.37 26.43
C VAL A 29 -6.63 -10.62 25.78
N GLY A 30 -6.05 -11.53 26.58
CA GLY A 30 -5.45 -12.77 26.06
C GLY A 30 -4.33 -12.55 25.03
N GLY A 31 -3.61 -11.43 25.11
CA GLY A 31 -2.56 -11.06 24.14
C GLY A 31 -3.05 -10.30 22.90
N ALA A 32 -4.36 -10.28 22.64
CA ALA A 32 -4.95 -9.52 21.54
C ALA A 32 -5.36 -8.11 21.97
N ILE A 33 -5.26 -7.14 21.06
CA ILE A 33 -5.84 -5.80 21.27
C ILE A 33 -7.32 -5.84 20.90
N VAL A 34 -8.18 -5.54 21.88
CA VAL A 34 -9.62 -5.42 21.70
C VAL A 34 -10.00 -3.95 21.74
N VAL A 35 -10.71 -3.49 20.71
CA VAL A 35 -11.18 -2.11 20.56
C VAL A 35 -12.70 -2.06 20.82
N LYS A 36 -13.14 -1.10 21.63
CA LYS A 36 -14.56 -0.86 21.97
C LYS A 36 -14.94 0.58 21.74
N LEU A 37 -16.12 0.80 21.16
CA LEU A 37 -16.75 2.11 21.03
C LEU A 37 -17.52 2.43 22.31
N VAL A 38 -17.48 3.68 22.77
CA VAL A 38 -18.15 4.13 24.00
C VAL A 38 -18.72 5.54 23.86
N ASN A 39 -19.52 5.99 24.83
CA ASN A 39 -20.04 7.37 24.87
C ASN A 39 -20.90 7.71 23.63
N PHE A 40 -21.86 6.82 23.34
CA PHE A 40 -22.86 6.97 22.30
C PHE A 40 -23.76 8.18 22.58
N GLN A 41 -24.08 8.95 21.55
CA GLN A 41 -24.91 10.15 21.67
C GLN A 41 -25.96 10.19 20.58
N ASN A 42 -27.20 10.44 20.98
CA ASN A 42 -28.27 10.76 20.04
C ASN A 42 -28.08 12.19 19.55
N ARG A 43 -28.13 12.37 18.24
CA ARG A 43 -28.16 13.66 17.57
C ARG A 43 -29.54 13.88 16.98
N ASP A 44 -29.99 15.12 17.01
CA ASP A 44 -31.24 15.55 16.37
C ASP A 44 -31.02 15.76 14.87
N ILE A 45 -30.68 14.67 14.17
CA ILE A 45 -30.42 14.62 12.73
C ILE A 45 -30.94 13.30 12.14
N GLU A 46 -31.13 13.28 10.82
CA GLU A 46 -31.52 12.09 10.07
C GLU A 46 -30.54 10.92 10.29
N LEU A 47 -31.09 9.70 10.39
CA LEU A 47 -30.33 8.48 10.71
C LEU A 47 -29.15 8.26 9.75
N GLU A 48 -29.39 8.30 8.44
CA GLU A 48 -28.33 8.09 7.44
C GLU A 48 -27.25 9.16 7.50
N ALA A 49 -27.63 10.41 7.80
CA ALA A 49 -26.67 11.49 7.97
C ALA A 49 -25.79 11.24 9.20
N ALA A 50 -26.37 10.79 10.32
CA ALA A 50 -25.61 10.43 11.51
C ALA A 50 -24.65 9.25 11.25
N GLN A 51 -25.11 8.22 10.54
CA GLN A 51 -24.29 7.09 10.15
C GLN A 51 -23.14 7.52 9.24
N LEU A 52 -23.38 8.40 8.26
CA LEU A 52 -22.33 8.96 7.41
C LEU A 52 -21.30 9.75 8.23
N MET A 53 -21.76 10.53 9.22
CA MET A 53 -20.87 11.28 10.12
C MET A 53 -19.96 10.38 10.94
N ASP A 54 -20.39 9.17 11.32
CA ASP A 54 -19.51 8.22 12.01
C ASP A 54 -18.36 7.75 11.10
N TRP A 55 -18.61 7.51 9.80
CA TRP A 55 -17.55 7.18 8.85
C TRP A 55 -16.58 8.35 8.62
N VAL A 56 -17.09 9.57 8.53
CA VAL A 56 -16.26 10.78 8.52
C VAL A 56 -15.46 10.90 9.82
N GLY A 57 -16.06 10.57 10.96
CA GLY A 57 -15.40 10.48 12.26
C GLY A 57 -14.23 9.49 12.27
N LEU A 58 -14.39 8.32 11.64
CA LEU A 58 -13.30 7.36 11.45
C LEU A 58 -12.15 7.98 10.62
N GLY A 59 -12.46 8.71 9.55
CA GLY A 59 -11.47 9.46 8.78
C GLY A 59 -10.66 10.43 9.65
N ASN A 60 -11.34 11.22 10.49
CA ASN A 60 -10.69 12.14 11.43
C ASN A 60 -9.81 11.44 12.48
N ILE A 61 -10.25 10.27 12.96
CA ILE A 61 -9.46 9.42 13.87
C ILE A 61 -8.16 8.96 13.20
N LEU A 62 -8.26 8.44 11.97
CA LEU A 62 -7.08 7.99 11.21
C LEU A 62 -6.12 9.16 10.93
N HIS A 63 -6.65 10.33 10.58
CA HIS A 63 -5.84 11.54 10.39
C HIS A 63 -5.10 11.96 11.67
N THR A 64 -5.78 11.87 12.82
CA THR A 64 -5.17 12.16 14.13
C THR A 64 -4.05 11.18 14.46
N ILE A 65 -4.25 9.88 14.22
CA ILE A 65 -3.24 8.83 14.41
C ILE A 65 -2.03 9.09 13.51
N SER A 66 -2.26 9.35 12.23
CA SER A 66 -1.19 9.67 11.27
C SER A 66 -0.37 10.89 11.70
N THR A 67 -1.05 11.97 12.06
CA THR A 67 -0.40 13.21 12.52
C THR A 67 0.44 12.97 13.78
N ALA A 68 -0.09 12.22 14.75
CA ALA A 68 0.63 11.88 15.96
C ALA A 68 1.85 10.98 15.70
N ALA A 69 1.77 10.05 14.73
CA ALA A 69 2.88 9.21 14.33
C ALA A 69 4.02 10.02 13.70
N LYS A 70 3.70 10.90 12.73
CA LYS A 70 4.67 11.79 12.08
C LYS A 70 5.32 12.77 13.06
N PHE A 71 4.59 13.22 14.07
CA PHE A 71 5.14 14.09 15.10
C PHE A 71 6.19 13.37 15.96
N ARG A 72 5.98 12.08 16.24
CA ARG A 72 6.92 11.27 17.04
C ARG A 72 8.12 10.78 16.22
N ASP A 73 7.90 10.50 14.95
CA ASP A 73 8.91 10.04 14.01
C ASP A 73 8.63 10.68 12.65
N ASN A 74 9.44 11.68 12.28
CA ASN A 74 9.29 12.39 11.02
C ASN A 74 9.68 11.54 9.79
N THR A 75 10.23 10.34 10.00
CA THR A 75 10.54 9.37 8.94
C THR A 75 9.43 8.34 8.73
N ALA A 76 8.40 8.33 9.59
CA ALA A 76 7.27 7.42 9.45
C ALA A 76 6.50 7.69 8.15
N SER A 77 6.44 6.68 7.26
CA SER A 77 5.51 6.74 6.15
C SER A 77 4.11 6.44 6.66
N CYS A 78 3.20 7.42 6.47
CA CYS A 78 1.79 7.32 6.84
C CYS A 78 0.87 7.64 5.65
N SER A 79 1.39 7.64 4.43
CA SER A 79 0.61 8.00 3.23
C SER A 79 -0.60 7.12 2.97
N ILE A 80 -0.49 5.82 3.23
CA ILE A 80 -1.58 4.86 3.05
C ILE A 80 -2.72 5.16 4.04
N ILE A 81 -2.39 5.43 5.32
CA ILE A 81 -3.40 5.83 6.31
C ILE A 81 -3.95 7.24 6.02
N ASP A 82 -3.12 8.17 5.55
CA ASP A 82 -3.57 9.51 5.13
C ASP A 82 -4.56 9.43 3.97
N HIS A 83 -4.28 8.58 2.98
CA HIS A 83 -5.17 8.39 1.84
C HIS A 83 -6.54 7.91 2.28
N LEU A 84 -6.60 6.86 3.11
CA LEU A 84 -7.86 6.35 3.64
C LEU A 84 -8.58 7.41 4.48
N ALA A 85 -7.84 8.12 5.34
CA ALA A 85 -8.38 9.20 6.15
C ALA A 85 -9.03 10.29 5.28
N SER A 86 -8.33 10.78 4.25
CA SER A 86 -8.86 11.76 3.31
C SER A 86 -10.08 11.26 2.55
N LYS A 87 -10.08 10.00 2.09
CA LYS A 87 -11.22 9.39 1.38
C LYS A 87 -12.46 9.36 2.27
N LEU A 88 -12.31 8.97 3.54
CA LEU A 88 -13.41 8.93 4.51
C LEU A 88 -13.89 10.32 4.93
N MET A 89 -12.97 11.28 5.11
CA MET A 89 -13.32 12.67 5.45
C MET A 89 -14.04 13.40 4.31
N ALA A 90 -13.81 12.99 3.06
CA ALA A 90 -14.44 13.57 1.87
C ALA A 90 -15.84 13.01 1.57
N LEU A 91 -16.37 12.11 2.40
CA LEU A 91 -17.71 11.55 2.21
C LEU A 91 -18.79 12.62 2.47
N THR A 92 -19.62 12.88 1.46
CA THR A 92 -20.68 13.90 1.52
C THR A 92 -22.07 13.36 1.17
N SER A 93 -22.19 12.15 0.64
CA SER A 93 -23.45 11.56 0.17
C SER A 93 -23.77 10.27 0.91
N THR A 94 -25.00 10.12 1.39
CA THR A 94 -25.48 8.90 2.06
C THR A 94 -25.63 7.72 1.09
N ASN A 95 -25.64 7.96 -0.23
CA ASN A 95 -25.72 6.92 -1.27
C ASN A 95 -24.55 5.92 -1.23
N CYS A 96 -23.43 6.28 -0.58
CA CYS A 96 -22.30 5.36 -0.42
C CYS A 96 -22.49 4.36 0.73
N LEU A 97 -23.41 4.61 1.68
CA LEU A 97 -23.59 3.78 2.87
C LEU A 97 -23.82 2.28 2.58
N PRO A 98 -24.51 1.87 1.50
CA PRO A 98 -24.66 0.44 1.18
C PRO A 98 -23.34 -0.26 0.83
N SER A 99 -22.36 0.44 0.24
CA SER A 99 -21.07 -0.13 -0.18
C SER A 99 -19.90 0.30 0.69
N ILE A 100 -20.09 1.25 1.61
CA ILE A 100 -19.02 1.96 2.32
C ILE A 100 -18.05 1.03 3.05
N LYS A 101 -18.52 -0.03 3.72
CA LYS A 101 -17.65 -1.02 4.36
C LYS A 101 -16.76 -1.72 3.33
N LYS A 102 -17.35 -2.18 2.23
CA LYS A 102 -16.61 -2.85 1.16
C LYS A 102 -15.58 -1.91 0.55
N ASP A 103 -15.97 -0.67 0.24
CA ASP A 103 -15.10 0.33 -0.38
C ASP A 103 -13.99 0.83 0.56
N THR A 104 -14.22 0.75 1.87
CA THR A 104 -13.24 1.03 2.93
C THR A 104 -12.26 -0.13 3.07
N LEU A 105 -12.74 -1.37 3.12
CA LEU A 105 -11.90 -2.57 3.28
C LEU A 105 -11.14 -2.96 2.00
N ASP A 106 -11.57 -2.49 0.82
CA ASP A 106 -10.81 -2.61 -0.42
C ASP A 106 -9.61 -1.63 -0.47
N ASP A 107 -9.56 -0.63 0.41
CA ASP A 107 -8.43 0.29 0.48
C ASP A 107 -7.14 -0.45 0.85
N MET A 108 -6.03 -0.01 0.26
CA MET A 108 -4.72 -0.61 0.46
C MET A 108 -4.27 -0.66 1.91
N PHE A 109 -4.78 0.22 2.76
CA PHE A 109 -4.54 0.17 4.20
C PHE A 109 -4.86 -1.21 4.80
N PHE A 110 -5.86 -1.91 4.26
CA PHE A 110 -6.28 -3.24 4.72
C PHE A 110 -5.68 -4.40 3.92
N TRP A 111 -4.83 -4.13 2.93
CA TRP A 111 -4.24 -5.21 2.14
C TRP A 111 -3.22 -5.99 2.97
N ASP A 112 -3.37 -7.31 2.96
CA ASP A 112 -2.34 -8.21 3.46
C ASP A 112 -1.23 -8.40 2.40
N THR A 113 -0.14 -9.07 2.80
CA THR A 113 0.97 -9.40 1.89
C THR A 113 0.49 -10.18 0.67
N ARG A 114 -0.51 -11.06 0.83
CA ARG A 114 -1.05 -11.86 -0.28
C ARG A 114 -1.73 -10.97 -1.33
N ARG A 115 -2.58 -10.01 -0.92
CA ARG A 115 -3.26 -9.07 -1.81
C ARG A 115 -2.27 -8.16 -2.54
N ARG A 116 -1.25 -7.65 -1.83
CA ARG A 116 -0.15 -6.88 -2.44
C ARG A 116 0.64 -7.71 -3.45
N THR A 117 0.93 -8.96 -3.13
CA THR A 117 1.60 -9.89 -4.05
C THR A 117 0.79 -10.08 -5.34
N MET A 118 -0.52 -10.33 -5.22
CA MET A 118 -1.41 -10.47 -6.38
C MET A 118 -1.47 -9.18 -7.23
N PHE A 119 -1.46 -8.02 -6.58
CA PHE A 119 -1.41 -6.73 -7.26
C PHE A 119 -0.15 -6.60 -8.13
N TYR A 120 1.02 -6.89 -7.57
CA TYR A 120 2.29 -6.77 -8.30
C TYR A 120 2.53 -7.88 -9.33
N ILE A 121 2.01 -9.10 -9.13
CA ILE A 121 2.22 -10.22 -10.06
C ILE A 121 1.19 -10.23 -11.21
N HIS A 122 -0.03 -9.75 -10.98
CA HIS A 122 -1.11 -9.88 -11.97
C HIS A 122 -1.64 -8.54 -12.48
N GLU A 123 -1.98 -7.61 -11.58
CA GLU A 123 -2.62 -6.36 -11.99
C GLU A 123 -1.64 -5.41 -12.68
N ILE A 124 -0.45 -5.23 -12.10
CA ILE A 124 0.57 -4.35 -12.65
C ILE A 124 1.07 -4.84 -14.03
N PRO A 125 1.44 -6.12 -14.24
CA PRO A 125 1.82 -6.60 -15.57
C PRO A 125 0.72 -6.45 -16.61
N LYS A 126 -0.55 -6.67 -16.22
CA LYS A 126 -1.68 -6.43 -17.12
C LYS A 126 -1.78 -4.96 -17.50
N ALA A 127 -1.63 -4.05 -16.54
CA ALA A 127 -1.70 -2.62 -16.76
C ALA A 127 -0.52 -2.06 -17.57
N LEU A 128 0.66 -2.66 -17.47
CA LEU A 128 1.82 -2.30 -18.28
C LEU A 128 1.61 -2.55 -19.80
N ASN A 129 0.57 -3.31 -20.19
CA ASN A 129 0.17 -3.46 -21.59
C ASN A 129 -0.78 -2.34 -22.07
N ASP A 130 -1.21 -1.45 -21.18
CA ASP A 130 -2.05 -0.29 -21.50
C ASP A 130 -1.19 0.98 -21.66
N ASN A 131 -1.26 1.59 -22.84
CA ASN A 131 -0.50 2.80 -23.17
C ASN A 131 -0.89 3.99 -22.29
N ASP A 132 -2.15 4.08 -21.85
CA ASP A 132 -2.61 5.19 -21.01
C ASP A 132 -2.01 5.07 -19.61
N PHE A 133 -2.04 3.87 -19.03
CA PHE A 133 -1.37 3.59 -17.76
C PHE A 133 0.14 3.87 -17.85
N VAL A 134 0.81 3.36 -18.90
CA VAL A 134 2.24 3.61 -19.12
C VAL A 134 2.54 5.11 -19.21
N THR A 135 1.70 5.88 -19.90
CA THR A 135 1.84 7.33 -20.00
C THR A 135 1.67 8.01 -18.64
N ARG A 136 0.67 7.60 -17.85
CA ARG A 136 0.46 8.10 -16.48
C ARG A 136 1.64 7.77 -15.56
N VAL A 137 2.23 6.58 -15.67
CA VAL A 137 3.45 6.23 -14.93
C VAL A 137 4.62 7.12 -15.36
N LYS A 138 4.85 7.32 -16.66
CA LYS A 138 5.95 8.19 -17.13
C LYS A 138 5.82 9.64 -16.68
N ASN A 139 4.59 10.15 -16.60
CA ASN A 139 4.31 11.54 -16.25
C ASN A 139 4.18 11.78 -14.73
N HIS A 140 4.16 10.72 -13.92
CA HIS A 140 4.11 10.86 -12.47
C HIS A 140 5.46 11.34 -11.92
N ALA A 141 5.43 12.18 -10.88
CA ALA A 141 6.61 12.78 -10.28
C ALA A 141 7.33 11.79 -9.34
N TRP A 142 8.02 10.80 -9.93
CA TRP A 142 8.79 9.82 -9.18
C TRP A 142 10.09 10.41 -8.63
N PRO A 143 10.54 9.97 -7.43
CA PRO A 143 11.89 10.25 -6.98
C PRO A 143 12.90 9.46 -7.83
N LEU A 144 13.71 10.17 -8.61
CA LEU A 144 14.78 9.60 -9.45
C LEU A 144 16.17 10.10 -8.99
N PRO A 145 17.24 9.29 -9.08
CA PRO A 145 17.23 7.89 -9.49
C PRO A 145 16.56 6.98 -8.46
N TRP A 146 15.68 6.11 -8.93
CA TRP A 146 14.92 5.22 -8.06
C TRP A 146 15.71 4.00 -7.60
N ASP A 147 16.94 3.78 -8.09
CA ASP A 147 17.77 2.57 -7.90
C ASP A 147 18.98 2.76 -6.95
N SER A 148 19.03 3.86 -6.21
CA SER A 148 20.21 4.27 -5.42
C SER A 148 20.31 3.65 -4.01
N LYS A 149 19.22 3.14 -3.41
CA LYS A 149 19.22 2.55 -2.06
C LYS A 149 18.17 1.44 -1.93
N HIS A 150 18.57 0.19 -2.18
CA HIS A 150 17.61 -0.92 -2.32
C HIS A 150 17.92 -2.18 -1.52
N PHE A 151 18.49 -2.13 -0.30
CA PHE A 151 18.68 -3.31 0.60
C PHE A 151 19.02 -4.67 -0.11
N GLY A 152 19.84 -4.63 -1.18
CA GLY A 152 20.11 -5.78 -2.05
C GLY A 152 19.04 -6.16 -3.09
N LEU A 153 17.79 -5.70 -3.01
CA LEU A 153 16.68 -5.97 -3.94
C LEU A 153 17.02 -5.68 -5.41
N VAL A 154 17.44 -4.45 -5.75
CA VAL A 154 17.79 -4.10 -7.15
C VAL A 154 18.98 -4.90 -7.63
N LYS A 155 19.97 -5.14 -6.75
CA LYS A 155 21.12 -5.98 -7.08
C LYS A 155 20.68 -7.41 -7.38
N ALA A 156 19.88 -8.03 -6.52
CA ALA A 156 19.38 -9.38 -6.70
C ALA A 156 18.54 -9.51 -8.00
N MET A 157 17.77 -8.49 -8.34
CA MET A 157 17.07 -8.42 -9.62
C MET A 157 18.01 -8.29 -10.81
N ASN A 158 19.04 -7.45 -10.73
CA ASN A 158 20.04 -7.32 -11.79
C ASN A 158 20.80 -8.64 -11.99
N ASP A 159 21.27 -9.26 -10.91
CA ASP A 159 21.96 -10.57 -10.93
C ASP A 159 21.06 -11.62 -11.59
N TYR A 160 19.78 -11.70 -11.20
CA TYR A 160 18.81 -12.60 -11.82
C TYR A 160 18.60 -12.32 -13.32
N ARG A 161 18.50 -11.04 -13.72
CA ARG A 161 18.34 -10.65 -15.14
C ARG A 161 19.57 -11.01 -15.97
N GLU A 162 20.77 -10.90 -15.42
CA GLU A 162 22.00 -11.35 -16.06
C GLU A 162 22.00 -12.87 -16.25
N GLU A 163 21.68 -13.65 -15.21
CA GLU A 163 21.59 -15.11 -15.29
C GLU A 163 20.61 -15.58 -16.37
N VAL A 164 19.43 -14.97 -16.42
CA VAL A 164 18.41 -15.22 -17.44
C VAL A 164 18.92 -14.86 -18.83
N ALA A 165 19.62 -13.73 -19.00
CA ALA A 165 20.16 -13.34 -20.29
C ALA A 165 21.27 -14.27 -20.77
N VAL A 166 22.18 -14.69 -19.89
CA VAL A 166 23.23 -15.67 -20.21
C VAL A 166 22.59 -16.97 -20.70
N ARG A 167 21.60 -17.48 -19.97
CA ARG A 167 20.90 -18.72 -20.31
C ARG A 167 20.13 -18.61 -21.62
N ASP A 168 19.29 -17.59 -21.76
CA ASP A 168 18.25 -17.55 -22.81
C ASP A 168 18.70 -16.80 -24.07
N LYS A 169 19.51 -15.74 -23.93
CA LYS A 169 19.96 -14.92 -25.07
C LYS A 169 21.35 -15.31 -25.57
N HIS A 170 22.24 -15.68 -24.65
CA HIS A 170 23.62 -16.07 -24.98
C HIS A 170 23.86 -17.58 -24.95
N LYS A 171 22.80 -18.39 -24.77
CA LYS A 171 22.84 -19.87 -24.83
C LYS A 171 23.89 -20.48 -23.89
N GLY A 172 24.06 -19.89 -22.71
CA GLY A 172 25.03 -20.33 -21.69
C GLY A 172 26.45 -19.79 -21.87
N VAL A 173 26.72 -19.02 -22.92
CA VAL A 173 28.02 -18.35 -23.11
C VAL A 173 28.01 -17.03 -22.35
N ASN A 174 28.94 -16.83 -21.42
CA ASN A 174 29.02 -15.60 -20.65
C ASN A 174 29.53 -14.45 -21.54
N PRO A 175 28.70 -13.45 -21.89
CA PRO A 175 29.18 -12.27 -22.59
C PRO A 175 29.96 -11.38 -21.62
N GLY A 176 30.83 -10.50 -22.13
CA GLY A 176 31.61 -9.61 -21.27
C GLY A 176 30.71 -8.72 -20.38
N PRO A 177 31.21 -8.23 -19.22
CA PRO A 177 30.41 -7.48 -18.24
C PRO A 177 29.66 -6.27 -18.81
N GLU A 178 30.25 -5.57 -19.78
CA GLU A 178 29.61 -4.41 -20.42
C GLU A 178 28.36 -4.78 -21.23
N VAL A 179 28.30 -6.00 -21.77
CA VAL A 179 27.11 -6.50 -22.47
C VAL A 179 26.03 -6.87 -21.46
N LEU A 180 26.40 -7.42 -20.30
CA LEU A 180 25.43 -7.79 -19.26
C LEU A 180 24.74 -6.59 -18.63
N LYS A 181 25.47 -5.47 -18.44
CA LYS A 181 24.91 -4.22 -17.90
C LYS A 181 23.72 -3.68 -18.69
N GLN A 182 23.57 -4.01 -19.97
CA GLN A 182 22.40 -3.61 -20.76
C GLN A 182 21.09 -4.23 -20.25
N TYR A 183 21.18 -5.32 -19.47
CA TYR A 183 20.04 -6.00 -18.84
C TYR A 183 19.78 -5.51 -17.42
N HIS A 184 20.54 -4.54 -16.91
CA HIS A 184 20.27 -3.95 -15.60
C HIS A 184 19.03 -3.07 -15.63
N CYS A 185 18.44 -2.89 -14.46
CA CYS A 185 17.41 -1.89 -14.26
C CYS A 185 17.98 -0.49 -14.53
N ASN A 186 17.14 0.40 -15.09
CA ASN A 186 17.53 1.79 -15.34
C ASN A 186 16.89 2.67 -14.26
N GLY A 187 17.70 3.13 -13.30
CA GLY A 187 17.28 4.03 -12.24
C GLY A 187 16.66 5.35 -12.67
N GLN A 188 16.84 5.76 -13.92
CA GLN A 188 16.26 6.98 -14.48
C GLN A 188 14.93 6.74 -15.21
N ASP A 189 14.51 5.48 -15.36
CA ASP A 189 13.26 5.13 -16.05
C ASP A 189 12.21 4.63 -15.05
N PRO A 190 11.12 5.38 -14.83
CA PRO A 190 10.01 4.95 -13.99
C PRO A 190 9.36 3.64 -14.41
N ILE A 191 9.33 3.32 -15.70
CA ILE A 191 8.78 2.05 -16.19
C ILE A 191 9.67 0.90 -15.74
N HIS A 192 11.00 1.06 -15.80
CA HIS A 192 11.92 0.07 -15.26
C HIS A 192 11.77 -0.10 -13.74
N ASN A 193 11.40 0.94 -12.98
CA ASN A 193 11.06 0.79 -11.57
C ASN A 193 9.88 -0.18 -11.39
N VAL A 194 8.75 0.13 -12.05
CA VAL A 194 7.52 -0.67 -11.93
C VAL A 194 7.75 -2.12 -12.38
N GLN A 195 8.48 -2.32 -13.48
CA GLN A 195 8.86 -3.65 -13.97
C GLN A 195 9.80 -4.38 -13.01
N CYS A 196 10.77 -3.68 -12.41
CA CYS A 196 11.70 -4.27 -11.44
C CYS A 196 10.95 -4.76 -10.22
N MET A 197 10.09 -3.91 -9.64
CA MET A 197 9.32 -4.25 -8.44
C MET A 197 8.33 -5.39 -8.72
N SER A 198 7.57 -5.31 -9.82
CA SER A 198 6.66 -6.39 -10.24
C SER A 198 7.40 -7.70 -10.54
N GLY A 199 8.55 -7.63 -11.19
CA GLY A 199 9.41 -8.77 -11.45
C GLY A 199 9.96 -9.40 -10.16
N ALA A 200 10.30 -8.58 -9.17
CA ALA A 200 10.76 -9.05 -7.87
C ALA A 200 9.71 -9.88 -7.14
N TYR A 201 8.44 -9.46 -7.13
CA TYR A 201 7.36 -10.28 -6.57
C TYR A 201 7.18 -11.58 -7.37
N THR A 202 7.24 -11.51 -8.70
CA THR A 202 7.05 -12.67 -9.58
C THR A 202 8.15 -13.72 -9.41
N HIS A 203 9.37 -13.29 -9.10
CA HIS A 203 10.54 -14.15 -8.97
C HIS A 203 11.07 -14.22 -7.54
N GLN A 204 10.21 -13.96 -6.54
CA GLN A 204 10.62 -13.91 -5.13
C GLN A 204 11.44 -15.15 -4.71
N ASP A 205 10.99 -16.36 -5.04
CA ASP A 205 11.66 -17.62 -4.70
C ASP A 205 13.10 -17.74 -5.26
N LYS A 206 13.44 -16.93 -6.27
CA LYS A 206 14.76 -16.90 -6.91
C LYS A 206 15.69 -15.88 -6.27
N ILE A 207 15.17 -14.77 -5.76
CA ILE A 207 15.97 -13.61 -5.34
C ILE A 207 15.96 -13.37 -3.82
N GLU A 208 14.99 -13.89 -3.08
CA GLU A 208 14.79 -13.50 -1.66
C GLU A 208 15.96 -13.85 -0.74
N LYS A 209 16.79 -14.83 -1.12
CA LYS A 209 17.95 -15.25 -0.33
C LYS A 209 19.04 -14.17 -0.27
N ASP A 210 19.04 -13.27 -1.24
CA ASP A 210 20.05 -12.25 -1.45
C ASP A 210 19.59 -10.86 -0.99
N ILE A 211 18.32 -10.73 -0.55
CA ILE A 211 17.75 -9.50 -0.01
C ILE A 211 17.96 -9.47 1.51
N LYS A 212 18.67 -8.45 1.99
CA LYS A 212 19.04 -8.33 3.40
C LYS A 212 18.95 -6.90 3.90
N ASP A 213 18.52 -6.73 5.15
CA ASP A 213 18.53 -5.43 5.82
C ASP A 213 19.95 -4.97 6.21
N ASP A 214 20.04 -3.78 6.78
CA ASP A 214 21.29 -3.18 7.27
C ASP A 214 22.00 -3.98 8.37
N LYS A 215 21.32 -5.01 8.92
CA LYS A 215 21.84 -5.92 9.95
C LYS A 215 22.09 -7.32 9.39
N ASP A 216 22.18 -7.45 8.07
CA ASP A 216 22.38 -8.71 7.33
C ASP A 216 21.25 -9.75 7.54
N LYS A 217 20.07 -9.32 8.01
CA LYS A 217 18.92 -10.19 8.19
C LYS A 217 18.14 -10.29 6.89
N ARG A 218 17.81 -11.53 6.48
CA ARG A 218 16.97 -11.79 5.31
C ARG A 218 15.61 -11.12 5.42
N MET A 219 15.14 -10.54 4.31
CA MET A 219 13.84 -9.92 4.17
C MET A 219 13.07 -10.56 3.02
N SER A 220 11.74 -10.59 3.12
CA SER A 220 10.92 -10.89 1.94
C SER A 220 10.91 -9.69 0.99
N VAL A 221 10.57 -9.94 -0.28
CA VAL A 221 10.39 -8.89 -1.30
C VAL A 221 9.36 -7.86 -0.84
N ASP A 222 8.23 -8.29 -0.27
CA ASP A 222 7.20 -7.38 0.24
C ASP A 222 7.75 -6.38 1.26
N VAL A 223 8.51 -6.87 2.26
CA VAL A 223 9.10 -5.98 3.28
C VAL A 223 10.14 -5.06 2.67
N ALA A 224 10.98 -5.52 1.75
CA ALA A 224 11.99 -4.70 1.09
C ALA A 224 11.34 -3.56 0.27
N VAL A 225 10.36 -3.88 -0.58
CA VAL A 225 9.63 -2.90 -1.38
C VAL A 225 8.92 -1.87 -0.51
N GLN A 226 8.22 -2.30 0.55
CA GLN A 226 7.53 -1.37 1.45
C GLN A 226 8.50 -0.48 2.25
N LYS A 227 9.71 -0.96 2.57
CA LYS A 227 10.72 -0.17 3.28
C LYS A 227 11.40 0.85 2.36
N GLU A 228 11.67 0.49 1.12
CA GLU A 228 12.39 1.33 0.16
C GLU A 228 11.48 2.33 -0.54
N GLN A 229 10.29 1.89 -0.92
CA GLN A 229 9.33 2.66 -1.70
C GLN A 229 7.93 2.55 -1.09
N PRO A 230 7.72 3.06 0.14
CA PRO A 230 6.46 2.92 0.87
C PRO A 230 5.25 3.52 0.11
N GLU A 231 5.51 4.50 -0.76
CA GLU A 231 4.50 5.20 -1.56
C GLU A 231 4.13 4.47 -2.85
N LEU A 232 4.96 3.54 -3.32
CA LEU A 232 4.85 3.00 -4.68
C LEU A 232 3.51 2.31 -4.92
N CYS A 233 3.08 1.47 -3.98
CA CYS A 233 1.82 0.74 -4.13
C CYS A 233 0.63 1.72 -4.24
N LEU A 234 0.66 2.82 -3.47
CA LEU A 234 -0.42 3.80 -3.44
C LEU A 234 -0.44 4.63 -4.72
N ALA A 235 0.73 5.08 -5.16
CA ALA A 235 0.89 5.77 -6.41
C ALA A 235 0.35 4.92 -7.58
N LEU A 236 0.78 3.66 -7.69
CA LEU A 236 0.33 2.76 -8.75
C LEU A 236 -1.19 2.51 -8.70
N ARG A 237 -1.77 2.31 -7.52
CA ARG A 237 -3.22 2.11 -7.38
C ARG A 237 -4.02 3.33 -7.85
N ARG A 238 -3.53 4.55 -7.60
CA ARG A 238 -4.14 5.79 -8.09
C ARG A 238 -4.01 5.93 -9.60
N LEU A 239 -2.84 5.61 -10.16
CA LEU A 239 -2.60 5.65 -11.61
C LEU A 239 -3.45 4.60 -12.37
N LEU A 240 -3.89 3.53 -11.71
CA LEU A 240 -4.85 2.57 -12.25
C LEU A 240 -6.30 3.06 -12.24
N ALA A 241 -6.63 4.03 -11.39
CA ALA A 241 -8.00 4.53 -11.22
C ALA A 241 -8.32 5.77 -12.05
N GLY A 242 -7.30 6.53 -12.47
CA GLY A 242 -7.41 7.61 -13.46
C GLY A 242 -7.20 7.10 -14.88
#